data_AF-A0A924C767-F1
#
_entry.id   AF-A0A924C767-F1
#
_cell.length_a   1.000
_cell.length_b   1.000
_cell.length_c   1.000
_cell.angle_alpha   90.00
_cell.angle_beta   90.00
_cell.angle_gamma   90.00
#
_symmetry.space_group_name_H-M   'P 1'
#
loop_
_entity.id
_entity.type
_entity.pdbx_description
1 polymer ?
#
loop_
_entity_poly.entity_id
_entity_poly.type
_entity_poly.pdbx_seq_one_letter_code
_entity_poly.pdbx_strand_id
1 'polypeptide(L)'
;MNKSIVVAALLATGAMALPVMAQTAMPKGVAANGEKVFAQCKVCHVAEKGVNRVGPSLYGVVGRHSGIAPGYKYSAANLKSGVNWT
;
A
#
# COMPACT_ATOMS: atom_id res chain seq x y z
N MET A 1 42.57 32.34 -4.10
CA MET A 1 42.40 33.15 -5.33
C MET A 1 43.06 32.39 -6.47
N ASN A 2 42.39 32.36 -7.64
CA ASN A 2 42.77 31.75 -8.93
C ASN A 2 42.84 30.23 -9.03
N LYS A 3 42.47 29.57 -10.14
CA LYS A 3 41.65 29.84 -11.35
C LYS A 3 41.78 28.53 -12.14
N SER A 4 40.66 27.88 -12.47
CA SER A 4 40.49 26.85 -13.53
C SER A 4 39.07 26.29 -13.36
N ILE A 5 38.04 26.87 -13.95
CA ILE A 5 37.60 26.68 -15.35
C ILE A 5 37.46 25.19 -15.70
N VAL A 6 36.22 24.72 -15.56
CA VAL A 6 35.42 23.92 -16.50
C VAL A 6 36.11 22.71 -17.17
N VAL A 7 35.80 21.51 -16.67
CA VAL A 7 35.62 20.28 -17.48
C VAL A 7 34.28 19.71 -17.04
N ALA A 8 33.18 20.11 -17.68
CA ALA A 8 32.59 19.40 -18.81
C ALA A 8 32.22 17.94 -18.47
N ALA A 9 30.94 17.79 -18.12
CA ALA A 9 30.05 16.69 -18.49
C ALA A 9 30.61 15.26 -18.51
N LEU A 10 30.06 14.42 -17.61
CA LEU A 10 29.39 13.19 -18.05
C LEU A 10 28.32 12.81 -17.01
N LEU A 11 27.13 13.41 -17.16
CA LEU A 11 25.91 12.92 -16.51
C LEU A 11 25.56 11.59 -17.16
N ALA A 12 25.99 10.48 -16.56
CA ALA A 12 25.48 9.16 -16.91
C ALA A 12 24.06 9.04 -16.34
N THR A 13 23.09 9.61 -17.05
CA THR A 13 21.66 9.36 -16.83
C THR A 13 21.35 7.93 -17.28
N GLY A 14 21.64 6.96 -16.43
CA GLY A 14 21.10 5.62 -16.54
C GLY A 14 19.61 5.68 -16.24
N ALA A 15 18.78 5.76 -17.28
CA ALA A 15 17.34 5.62 -17.16
C ALA A 15 17.03 4.19 -16.66
N MET A 16 16.90 4.04 -15.34
CA MET A 16 16.29 2.85 -14.76
C MET A 16 14.82 2.83 -15.23
N ALA A 17 14.54 2.01 -16.24
CA ALA A 17 13.18 1.66 -16.61
C ALA A 17 12.56 0.90 -15.43
N LEU A 18 11.82 1.61 -14.58
CA LEU A 18 10.96 0.99 -13.59
C LEU A 18 9.92 0.14 -14.34
N PRO A 19 9.69 -1.13 -13.96
CA PRO A 19 8.63 -1.91 -14.57
C PRO A 19 7.30 -1.20 -14.30
N VAL A 20 6.63 -0.80 -15.37
CA VAL A 20 5.23 -0.34 -15.32
C VAL A 20 4.41 -1.53 -14.83
N MET A 21 4.03 -1.52 -13.56
CA MET A 21 3.03 -2.44 -13.04
C MET A 21 1.72 -2.13 -13.76
N ALA A 22 1.30 -2.99 -14.67
CA ALA A 22 0.03 -2.87 -15.36
C ALA A 22 -1.10 -2.90 -14.31
N GLN A 23 -1.74 -1.76 -14.05
CA GLN A 23 -2.97 -1.73 -13.27
C GLN A 23 -4.08 -2.34 -14.12
N THR A 24 -4.51 -3.55 -13.78
CA THR A 24 -5.73 -4.13 -14.34
C THR A 24 -6.91 -3.26 -13.91
N ALA A 25 -7.61 -2.69 -14.89
CA ALA A 25 -8.85 -1.94 -14.61
C ALA A 25 -9.88 -2.91 -14.04
N MET A 26 -10.41 -2.61 -12.84
CA MET A 26 -11.47 -3.42 -12.24
C MET A 26 -12.74 -3.34 -13.10
N PRO A 27 -13.38 -4.48 -13.43
CA PRO A 27 -14.63 -4.47 -14.18
C PRO A 27 -15.69 -3.60 -13.50
N LYS A 28 -16.50 -2.90 -14.31
CA LYS A 28 -17.58 -2.04 -13.81
C LYS A 28 -18.53 -2.86 -12.93
N GLY A 29 -18.83 -2.36 -11.73
CA GLY A 29 -19.75 -3.00 -10.79
C GLY A 29 -19.09 -3.94 -9.77
N VAL A 30 -17.81 -4.30 -9.93
CA VAL A 30 -17.08 -5.11 -8.94
C VAL A 30 -17.02 -4.41 -7.58
N ALA A 31 -16.82 -3.09 -7.56
CA ALA A 31 -16.82 -2.32 -6.31
C ALA A 31 -18.18 -2.35 -5.60
N ALA A 32 -19.29 -2.22 -6.33
CA ALA A 32 -20.65 -2.27 -5.76
C ALA A 32 -20.99 -3.66 -5.21
N ASN A 33 -20.57 -4.72 -5.90
CA ASN A 33 -20.71 -6.09 -5.38
C ASN A 33 -19.79 -6.33 -4.17
N GLY A 34 -18.56 -5.80 -4.21
CA GLY A 34 -17.62 -5.84 -3.10
C GLY A 34 -18.16 -5.14 -1.86
N GLU A 35 -18.85 -4.01 -2.01
CA GLU A 35 -19.51 -3.33 -0.89
C GLU A 35 -20.56 -4.22 -0.19
N LYS A 36 -21.36 -4.97 -0.98
CA LYS A 36 -22.34 -5.91 -0.45
C LYS A 36 -21.65 -7.05 0.32
N VAL A 37 -20.60 -7.63 -0.23
CA VAL A 37 -19.80 -8.68 0.45
C VAL A 37 -19.16 -8.14 1.72
N PHE A 38 -18.66 -6.90 1.69
CA PHE A 38 -18.02 -6.26 2.84
C PHE A 38 -18.98 -6.11 4.04
N ALA A 39 -20.30 -6.24 3.87
CA ALA A 39 -21.25 -6.28 4.98
C ALA A 39 -20.91 -7.35 6.03
N GLN A 40 -20.36 -8.50 5.60
CA GLN A 40 -19.88 -9.55 6.52
C GLN A 40 -18.66 -9.08 7.32
N CYS A 41 -17.79 -8.29 6.70
CA CYS A 41 -16.58 -7.73 7.31
C CYS A 41 -16.89 -6.55 8.24
N LYS A 42 -17.96 -5.78 7.97
CA LYS A 42 -18.37 -4.58 8.71
C LYS A 42 -18.64 -4.82 10.20
N VAL A 43 -18.90 -6.07 10.59
CA VAL A 43 -19.06 -6.48 12.00
C VAL A 43 -17.78 -6.18 12.78
N CYS A 44 -16.60 -6.41 12.17
CA CYS A 44 -15.32 -6.26 12.85
C CYS A 44 -14.46 -5.12 12.31
N HIS A 45 -14.63 -4.75 11.03
CA HIS A 45 -13.74 -3.85 10.31
C HIS A 45 -14.49 -2.66 9.71
N VAL A 46 -13.74 -1.61 9.38
CA VAL A 46 -14.25 -0.46 8.62
C VAL A 46 -13.31 -0.13 7.47
N ALA A 47 -13.87 0.46 6.42
CA ALA A 47 -13.12 1.00 5.29
C ALA A 47 -12.76 2.48 5.47
N GLU A 48 -12.95 3.03 6.67
CA GLU A 48 -12.56 4.41 7.02
C GLU A 48 -11.11 4.43 7.52
N LYS A 49 -10.34 5.43 7.07
CA LYS A 49 -8.92 5.55 7.40
C LYS A 49 -8.73 5.79 8.90
N GLY A 50 -7.90 4.97 9.54
CA GLY A 50 -7.46 5.16 10.92
C GLY A 50 -8.48 4.78 12.01
N VAL A 51 -9.71 4.40 11.63
CA VAL A 51 -10.73 3.95 12.58
C VAL A 51 -10.58 2.46 12.83
N ASN A 52 -10.21 2.09 14.05
CA ASN A 52 -10.10 0.69 14.47
C ASN A 52 -11.33 0.28 15.30
N ARG A 53 -11.75 -0.98 15.20
CA ARG A 53 -12.83 -1.58 16.00
C ARG A 53 -12.32 -2.89 16.62
N VAL A 54 -13.13 -3.95 16.58
CA VAL A 54 -12.70 -5.32 16.90
C VAL A 54 -11.49 -5.70 16.04
N GLY A 55 -11.52 -5.37 14.74
CA GLY A 55 -10.42 -5.48 13.80
C GLY A 55 -9.82 -4.11 13.41
N PRO A 56 -8.64 -4.08 12.77
CA PRO A 56 -8.03 -2.85 12.26
C PRO A 56 -8.83 -2.25 11.10
N SER A 57 -8.62 -0.97 10.82
CA SER A 57 -9.06 -0.35 9.56
C SER A 57 -8.54 -1.11 8.35
N LEU A 58 -9.43 -1.37 7.39
CA LEU A 58 -9.09 -1.97 6.09
C LEU A 58 -8.93 -0.92 4.98
N TYR A 59 -8.97 0.37 5.32
CA TYR A 59 -8.62 1.43 4.38
C TYR A 59 -7.17 1.24 3.89
N GLY A 60 -6.99 1.12 2.57
CA GLY A 60 -5.68 0.87 1.97
C GLY A 60 -5.04 -0.45 2.43
N VAL A 61 -5.84 -1.50 2.65
CA VAL A 61 -5.30 -2.82 3.02
C VAL A 61 -4.62 -3.53 1.86
N VAL A 62 -5.11 -3.36 0.62
CA VAL A 62 -4.52 -4.02 -0.55
C VAL A 62 -3.09 -3.53 -0.77
N GLY A 63 -2.14 -4.46 -0.82
CA GLY A 63 -0.70 -4.20 -0.88
C GLY A 63 -0.04 -3.83 0.46
N ARG A 64 -0.81 -3.66 1.54
CA ARG A 64 -0.26 -3.30 2.86
C ARG A 64 0.43 -4.51 3.50
N HIS A 65 1.55 -4.27 4.19
CA HIS A 65 2.17 -5.29 5.04
C HIS A 65 1.23 -5.71 6.17
N SER A 66 1.34 -6.95 6.64
CA SER A 66 0.61 -7.45 7.80
C SER A 66 1.02 -6.71 9.08
N GLY A 67 0.10 -6.60 10.05
CA GLY A 67 0.43 -6.11 11.39
C GLY A 67 0.75 -4.62 11.54
N ILE A 68 0.59 -3.77 10.51
CA ILE A 68 1.03 -2.37 10.56
C ILE A 68 -0.08 -1.30 10.56
N ALA A 69 -1.36 -1.66 10.69
CA ALA A 69 -2.39 -0.61 10.78
C ALA A 69 -2.17 0.26 12.03
N PRO A 70 -2.07 1.59 11.90
CA PRO A 70 -1.76 2.47 13.03
C PRO A 70 -2.75 2.31 14.19
N GLY A 71 -2.22 2.25 15.41
CA GLY A 71 -3.02 2.21 16.63
C GLY A 71 -3.82 0.93 16.87
N TYR A 72 -3.65 -0.13 16.06
CA TYR A 72 -4.29 -1.43 16.32
C TYR A 72 -3.31 -2.39 17.01
N LYS A 73 -3.81 -3.12 18.01
CA LYS A 73 -3.04 -4.14 18.72
C LYS A 73 -3.23 -5.50 18.06
N TYR A 74 -2.20 -5.95 17.34
CA TYR A 74 -2.21 -7.22 16.62
C TYR A 74 -1.82 -8.41 17.50
N SER A 75 -2.26 -9.61 17.09
CA SER A 75 -1.73 -10.86 17.64
C SER A 75 -0.27 -11.06 17.23
N ALA A 76 0.48 -11.81 18.05
CA ALA A 76 1.86 -12.17 17.73
C ALA A 76 1.97 -12.93 16.38
N ALA A 77 0.95 -13.73 16.04
CA ALA A 77 0.89 -14.44 14.77
C ALA A 77 0.80 -13.48 13.58
N ASN A 78 -0.07 -12.46 13.64
CA ASN A 78 -0.21 -11.51 12.53
C ASN A 78 1.05 -10.65 12.36
N LEU A 79 1.62 -10.16 13.46
CA LEU A 79 2.88 -9.39 13.44
C LEU A 79 4.04 -10.16 12.80
N LYS A 80 4.10 -11.48 13.03
CA LYS A 80 5.18 -12.34 12.51
C LYS A 80 4.89 -12.94 11.14
N SER A 81 3.69 -12.73 10.60
CA SER A 81 3.27 -13.40 9.36
C SER A 81 4.05 -12.92 8.14
N GLY A 82 4.56 -11.68 8.14
CA GLY A 82 5.41 -11.16 7.08
C GLY A 82 4.72 -11.03 5.71
N VAL A 83 3.40 -11.23 5.66
CA VAL A 83 2.63 -11.19 4.40
C VAL A 83 2.35 -9.76 3.97
N ASN A 84 2.27 -9.55 2.65
CA ASN A 84 1.64 -8.39 2.04
C ASN A 84 0.26 -8.80 1.55
N TRP A 85 -0.77 -8.01 1.81
CA TRP A 85 -2.16 -8.31 1.43
C TRP A 85 -2.40 -8.03 -0.05
N THR A 86 -1.86 -8.87 -0.95
CA THR A 86 -1.97 -8.73 -2.41
C THR A 86 -3.26 -9.28 -2.98
#